data_AF-A0A6C0B862-F1
#
_entry.id   AF-A0A6C0B862-F1
#
_cell.length_a   1.000
_cell.length_b   1.000
_cell.length_c   1.000
_cell.angle_alpha   90.00
_cell.angle_beta   90.00
_cell.angle_gamma   90.00
#
_symmetry.space_group_name_H-M   'P 1'
#
loop_
_entity.id
_entity.type
_entity.pdbx_description
1 polymer ?
#
loop_
_entity_poly.entity_id
_entity_poly.type
_entity_poly.pdbx_seq_one_letter_code
_entity_poly.pdbx_strand_id
1 'polypeptide(L)'
;MSKYTFPFNTCEKPNKNGIAQPYSAFFNLITCSIIFYFLIHTKTLHAFILLFCILIFELFHVFSHIIHIEGPSQINITHLLTYLMNIAFFYLFYSYTKKFPSYQFIIYMSLLVILDVYTFYNHSFVYYLTTQSAIFISLLLYYFSILPKFIQSSVYKIIFFVSIVIGLFINETYNCINMMSLYPHFPYHIFIETIGIMLFYVICSNFYKL
;
A
#
# COMPACT_ATOMS: atom_id res chain seq x y z
N MET A 1 -4.62 25.01 -9.46
CA MET A 1 -4.42 23.60 -9.08
C MET A 1 -5.23 22.76 -10.04
N SER A 2 -4.60 22.07 -11.00
CA SER A 2 -5.29 21.00 -11.74
C SER A 2 -5.73 19.97 -10.71
N LYS A 3 -7.01 19.57 -10.72
CA LYS A 3 -7.54 18.54 -9.82
C LYS A 3 -6.74 17.27 -10.06
N TYR A 4 -5.79 16.95 -9.17
CA TYR A 4 -5.09 15.68 -9.19
C TYR A 4 -6.09 14.61 -8.77
N THR A 5 -6.53 13.79 -9.72
CA THR A 5 -7.49 12.70 -9.49
C THR A 5 -6.73 11.38 -9.56
N PHE A 6 -6.01 11.01 -8.51
CA PHE A 6 -5.56 9.61 -8.39
C PHE A 6 -6.80 8.71 -8.18
N PRO A 7 -6.94 7.58 -8.88
CA PRO A 7 -5.95 6.91 -9.73
C PRO A 7 -6.08 7.30 -11.21
N PHE A 8 -6.95 8.23 -11.57
CA PHE A 8 -7.21 8.66 -12.95
C PHE A 8 -6.15 9.58 -13.58
N ASN A 9 -5.15 10.00 -12.78
CA ASN A 9 -3.88 10.57 -13.23
C ASN A 9 -2.74 9.54 -13.29
N THR A 10 -3.07 8.25 -13.24
CA THR A 10 -2.10 7.18 -13.55
C THR A 10 -1.96 7.03 -15.05
N CYS A 11 -0.98 6.22 -15.45
CA CYS A 11 -0.75 5.90 -16.85
C CYS A 11 -1.67 4.79 -17.39
N GLU A 12 -2.95 4.83 -16.99
CA GLU A 12 -4.05 4.07 -17.59
C GLU A 12 -5.19 5.04 -17.91
N LYS A 13 -5.49 5.21 -19.21
CA LYS A 13 -6.56 6.10 -19.66
C LYS A 13 -7.92 5.63 -19.12
N PRO A 14 -8.69 6.51 -18.45
CA PRO A 14 -10.00 6.15 -17.94
C PRO A 14 -10.98 5.85 -19.09
N ASN A 15 -11.68 4.73 -19.01
CA ASN A 15 -12.84 4.44 -19.85
C ASN A 15 -14.06 5.23 -19.34
N LYS A 16 -14.80 5.85 -20.25
CA LYS A 16 -16.01 6.63 -19.94
C LYS A 16 -17.28 5.78 -19.87
N ASN A 17 -17.27 4.59 -20.47
CA ASN A 17 -18.43 3.71 -20.56
C ASN A 17 -18.14 2.38 -19.84
N GLY A 18 -18.43 2.34 -18.53
CA GLY A 18 -18.25 1.15 -17.69
C GLY A 18 -17.20 1.33 -16.61
N ILE A 19 -16.39 0.28 -16.36
CA ILE A 19 -15.29 0.29 -15.38
C ILE A 19 -14.23 1.28 -15.86
N ALA A 20 -13.91 2.26 -15.00
CA ALA A 20 -13.06 3.37 -15.42
C ALA A 20 -11.61 2.93 -15.70
N GLN A 21 -11.02 2.04 -14.90
CA GLN A 21 -9.68 1.48 -15.11
C GLN A 21 -9.74 -0.05 -15.02
N PRO A 22 -10.17 -0.74 -16.09
CA PRO A 22 -10.51 -2.16 -16.04
C PRO A 22 -9.32 -3.07 -15.76
N TYR A 23 -8.11 -2.71 -16.22
CA TYR A 23 -6.94 -3.54 -15.99
C TYR A 23 -6.50 -3.45 -14.53
N SER A 24 -6.37 -2.24 -13.99
CA SER A 24 -6.01 -2.07 -12.58
C SER A 24 -7.07 -2.65 -11.64
N ALA A 25 -8.36 -2.45 -11.93
CA ALA A 25 -9.44 -3.09 -11.16
C ALA A 25 -9.33 -4.62 -11.14
N PHE A 26 -8.99 -5.25 -12.27
CA PHE A 26 -8.81 -6.70 -12.35
C PHE A 26 -7.62 -7.20 -11.52
N PHE A 27 -6.47 -6.54 -11.63
CA PHE A 27 -5.28 -6.92 -10.86
C PHE A 27 -5.51 -6.77 -9.35
N ASN A 28 -6.16 -5.70 -8.92
CA ASN A 28 -6.49 -5.50 -7.51
C ASN A 28 -7.55 -6.48 -7.00
N LEU A 29 -8.45 -6.95 -7.87
CA LEU A 29 -9.38 -8.02 -7.52
C LEU A 29 -8.66 -9.38 -7.32
N ILE A 30 -7.61 -9.65 -8.11
CA ILE A 30 -6.72 -10.79 -7.84
C ILE A 30 -6.03 -10.61 -6.49
N THR A 31 -5.51 -9.42 -6.18
CA THR A 31 -4.91 -9.10 -4.87
C THR A 31 -5.90 -9.38 -3.74
N CYS A 32 -7.13 -8.87 -3.83
CA CYS A 32 -8.21 -9.12 -2.87
C CYS A 32 -8.46 -10.62 -2.66
N SER A 33 -8.49 -11.40 -3.75
CA SER A 33 -8.73 -12.84 -3.70
C SER A 33 -7.60 -13.58 -2.97
N ILE A 34 -6.34 -13.19 -3.20
CA ILE A 34 -5.17 -13.72 -2.49
C ILE A 34 -5.24 -13.38 -1.00
N ILE A 35 -5.53 -12.12 -0.66
CA ILE A 35 -5.64 -11.69 0.74
C ILE A 35 -6.75 -12.44 1.45
N PHE A 36 -7.93 -12.54 0.80
CA PHE A 36 -9.07 -13.26 1.35
C PHE A 36 -8.76 -14.73 1.59
N TYR A 37 -8.05 -15.39 0.67
CA TYR A 37 -7.57 -16.76 0.87
C TYR A 37 -6.72 -16.87 2.13
N PHE A 38 -5.73 -16.00 2.35
CA PHE A 38 -4.93 -16.07 3.57
C PHE A 38 -5.72 -15.69 4.83
N LEU A 39 -6.64 -14.73 4.74
CA LEU A 39 -7.48 -14.26 5.83
C LEU A 39 -8.27 -15.42 6.47
N ILE A 40 -8.93 -16.25 5.65
CA ILE A 40 -9.71 -17.40 6.15
C ILE A 40 -8.84 -18.51 6.76
N HIS A 41 -7.52 -18.51 6.49
CA HIS A 41 -6.55 -19.46 7.05
C HIS A 41 -5.79 -18.91 8.27
N THR A 42 -6.04 -17.67 8.68
CA THR A 42 -5.45 -17.11 9.90
C THR A 42 -5.97 -17.84 11.14
N LYS A 43 -5.08 -18.11 12.10
CA LYS A 43 -5.44 -18.79 13.37
C LYS A 43 -5.46 -17.86 14.57
N THR A 44 -4.94 -16.65 14.42
CA THR A 44 -4.79 -15.67 15.49
C THR A 44 -5.60 -14.41 15.17
N LEU A 45 -6.16 -13.80 16.21
CA LEU A 45 -6.96 -12.59 16.05
C LEU A 45 -6.15 -11.42 15.48
N HIS A 46 -4.88 -11.30 15.87
CA HIS A 46 -4.04 -10.20 15.40
C HIS A 46 -3.61 -10.35 13.93
N ALA A 47 -3.37 -11.58 13.44
CA ALA A 47 -3.14 -11.78 12.01
C ALA A 47 -4.43 -11.56 11.23
N PHE A 48 -5.57 -12.02 11.76
CA PHE A 48 -6.88 -11.75 11.16
C PHE A 48 -7.12 -10.25 11.00
N ILE A 49 -6.92 -9.45 12.05
CA ILE A 49 -7.09 -7.99 12.00
C ILE A 49 -6.17 -7.37 10.95
N LEU A 50 -4.90 -7.75 10.88
CA LEU A 50 -3.99 -7.24 9.86
C LEU A 50 -4.50 -7.56 8.44
N LEU A 51 -4.79 -8.83 8.15
CA LEU A 51 -5.22 -9.23 6.82
C LEU A 51 -6.58 -8.63 6.45
N PHE A 52 -7.46 -8.41 7.43
CA PHE A 52 -8.74 -7.74 7.22
C PHE A 52 -8.56 -6.26 6.89
N CYS A 53 -7.68 -5.54 7.59
CA CYS A 53 -7.35 -4.16 7.27
C CYS A 53 -6.72 -4.03 5.87
N ILE A 54 -5.82 -4.96 5.50
CA ILE A 54 -5.26 -5.03 4.15
C ILE A 54 -6.37 -5.29 3.10
N LEU A 55 -7.30 -6.20 3.38
CA LEU A 55 -8.40 -6.50 2.47
C LEU A 55 -9.31 -5.28 2.28
N ILE A 56 -9.64 -4.53 3.34
CA ILE A 56 -10.43 -3.29 3.22
C ILE A 56 -9.72 -2.26 2.36
N PHE A 57 -8.40 -2.09 2.55
CA PHE A 57 -7.60 -1.18 1.73
C PHE A 57 -7.68 -1.56 0.24
N GLU A 58 -7.44 -2.84 -0.08
CA GLU A 58 -7.48 -3.31 -1.47
C GLU A 58 -8.88 -3.30 -2.08
N LEU A 59 -9.94 -3.59 -1.30
CA LEU A 59 -11.32 -3.48 -1.77
C LEU A 59 -11.68 -2.03 -2.09
N PHE A 60 -11.22 -1.07 -1.28
CA PHE A 60 -11.39 0.35 -1.58
C PHE A 60 -10.57 0.75 -2.82
N HIS A 61 -9.36 0.21 -2.97
CA HIS A 61 -8.52 0.45 -4.14
C HIS A 61 -9.19 -0.06 -5.42
N VAL A 62 -9.72 -1.29 -5.44
CA VAL A 62 -10.56 -1.83 -6.53
C VAL A 62 -11.75 -0.92 -6.80
N PHE A 63 -12.51 -0.55 -5.76
CA PHE A 63 -13.66 0.33 -5.90
C PHE A 63 -13.30 1.65 -6.58
N SER A 64 -12.14 2.22 -6.24
CA SER A 64 -11.64 3.47 -6.79
C SER A 64 -11.21 3.39 -8.26
N HIS A 65 -10.82 2.21 -8.75
CA HIS A 65 -10.57 1.98 -10.18
C HIS A 65 -11.86 1.71 -10.97
N ILE A 66 -12.90 1.19 -10.30
CA ILE A 66 -14.20 0.95 -10.94
C ILE A 66 -14.96 2.26 -11.11
N ILE A 67 -15.06 3.06 -10.04
CA ILE A 67 -15.89 4.26 -9.99
C ILE A 67 -15.00 5.48 -9.80
N HIS A 68 -15.24 6.51 -10.60
CA HIS A 68 -14.59 7.80 -10.40
C HIS A 68 -15.12 8.48 -9.12
N ILE A 69 -14.27 8.57 -8.10
CA ILE A 69 -14.54 9.39 -6.93
C ILE A 69 -13.94 10.77 -7.18
N GLU A 70 -14.79 11.76 -7.41
CA GLU A 70 -14.32 13.13 -7.61
C GLU A 70 -13.72 13.72 -6.33
N GLY A 71 -12.61 14.46 -6.49
CA GLY A 71 -12.04 15.29 -5.45
C GLY A 71 -11.09 14.57 -4.48
N PRO A 72 -10.73 15.22 -3.36
CA PRO A 72 -9.70 14.71 -2.44
C PRO A 72 -10.18 13.52 -1.60
N SER A 73 -11.47 13.20 -1.62
CA SER A 73 -12.08 12.15 -0.78
C SER A 73 -11.39 10.80 -0.95
N GLN A 74 -11.06 10.42 -2.18
CA GLN A 74 -10.36 9.16 -2.43
C GLN A 74 -8.99 9.14 -1.76
N ILE A 75 -8.19 10.18 -1.98
CA ILE A 75 -6.85 10.33 -1.42
C ILE A 75 -6.91 10.28 0.12
N ASN A 76 -7.87 11.00 0.71
CA ASN A 76 -8.10 11.01 2.16
C ASN A 76 -8.43 9.61 2.69
N ILE A 77 -9.31 8.86 2.01
CA ILE A 77 -9.69 7.50 2.41
C ILE A 77 -8.50 6.56 2.26
N THR A 78 -7.77 6.58 1.14
CA THR A 78 -6.57 5.74 0.96
C THR A 78 -5.51 6.01 2.02
N HIS A 79 -5.30 7.29 2.37
CA HIS A 79 -4.34 7.70 3.39
C HIS A 79 -4.74 7.21 4.78
N LEU A 80 -6.02 7.37 5.14
CA LEU A 80 -6.57 6.85 6.39
C LEU A 80 -6.48 5.31 6.49
N LEU A 81 -6.81 4.60 5.41
CA LEU A 81 -6.72 3.13 5.37
C LEU A 81 -5.26 2.66 5.48
N THR A 82 -4.29 3.42 4.94
CA THR A 82 -2.86 3.12 5.09
C THR A 82 -2.41 3.27 6.55
N TYR A 83 -2.88 4.30 7.27
CA TYR A 83 -2.66 4.40 8.71
C TYR A 83 -3.26 3.23 9.47
N LEU A 84 -4.48 2.83 9.14
CA LEU A 84 -5.14 1.69 9.75
C LEU A 84 -4.32 0.39 9.56
N MET A 85 -3.77 0.18 8.36
CA MET A 85 -2.85 -0.94 8.09
C MET A 85 -1.58 -0.85 8.94
N ASN A 86 -0.94 0.32 9.03
CA ASN A 86 0.25 0.51 9.87
C ASN A 86 -0.02 0.24 11.36
N ILE A 87 -1.18 0.67 11.86
CA ILE A 87 -1.63 0.36 13.23
C ILE A 87 -1.86 -1.15 13.39
N ALA A 88 -2.46 -1.82 12.40
CA ALA A 88 -2.68 -3.26 12.45
C ALA A 88 -1.35 -4.05 12.43
N PHE A 89 -0.35 -3.60 11.68
CA PHE A 89 1.01 -4.14 11.73
C PHE A 89 1.65 -3.97 13.11
N PHE A 90 1.56 -2.77 13.68
CA PHE A 90 2.04 -2.52 15.02
C PHE A 90 1.35 -3.45 16.05
N TYR A 91 0.03 -3.57 15.98
CA TYR A 91 -0.75 -4.46 16.84
C TYR A 91 -0.33 -5.93 16.69
N LEU A 92 -0.10 -6.39 15.46
CA LEU A 92 0.40 -7.73 15.19
C LEU A 92 1.76 -7.96 15.85
N PHE A 93 2.73 -7.07 15.62
CA PHE A 93 4.08 -7.23 16.18
C PHE A 93 4.10 -7.16 17.70
N TYR A 94 3.36 -6.23 18.29
CA TYR A 94 3.22 -6.16 19.74
C TYR A 94 2.57 -7.42 20.31
N SER A 95 1.46 -7.88 19.70
CA SER A 95 0.73 -9.05 20.17
C SER A 95 1.54 -10.34 20.06
N TYR A 96 2.33 -10.48 19.00
CA TYR A 96 3.18 -11.65 18.78
C TYR A 96 4.43 -11.64 19.68
N THR A 97 5.16 -10.52 19.73
CA THR A 97 6.44 -10.43 20.46
C THR A 97 6.30 -10.11 21.94
N LYS A 98 5.13 -9.61 22.37
CA LYS A 98 4.87 -9.03 23.70
C LYS A 98 5.86 -7.93 24.09
N LYS A 99 6.50 -7.29 23.11
CA LYS A 99 7.47 -6.21 23.32
C LYS A 99 6.91 -4.89 22.82
N PHE A 100 6.77 -3.95 23.73
CA PHE A 100 6.41 -2.58 23.40
C PHE A 100 7.64 -1.82 22.85
N PRO A 101 7.46 -0.86 21.93
CA PRO A 101 8.59 -0.09 21.44
C PRO A 101 9.24 0.78 22.50
N SER A 102 10.53 1.07 22.34
CA SER A 102 11.25 1.99 23.21
C SER A 102 10.74 3.42 23.03
N TYR A 103 10.91 4.26 24.04
CA TYR A 103 10.55 5.67 23.97
C TYR A 103 11.24 6.40 22.80
N GLN A 104 12.51 6.08 22.51
CA GLN A 104 13.20 6.68 21.37
C GLN A 104 12.52 6.33 20.04
N PHE A 105 12.10 5.07 19.88
CA PHE A 105 11.41 4.64 18.67
C PHE A 105 10.02 5.28 18.55
N ILE A 106 9.29 5.43 19.65
CA ILE A 106 7.98 6.12 19.65
C ILE A 106 8.13 7.58 19.24
N ILE A 107 9.13 8.30 19.77
CA ILE A 107 9.42 9.67 19.38
C ILE A 107 9.74 9.74 17.88
N TYR A 108 10.59 8.84 17.39
CA TYR A 108 10.91 8.74 15.97
C TYR A 108 9.67 8.50 15.09
N MET A 109 8.82 7.55 15.47
CA MET A 109 7.57 7.27 14.75
C MET A 109 6.61 8.46 14.76
N SER A 110 6.46 9.15 15.90
CA SER A 110 5.65 10.36 16.00
C SER A 110 6.14 11.47 15.05
N LEU A 111 7.46 11.65 14.95
CA LEU A 111 8.05 12.60 13.99
C LEU A 111 7.77 12.20 12.54
N LEU A 112 7.84 10.91 12.20
CA LEU A 112 7.48 10.42 10.88
C LEU A 112 6.01 10.64 10.55
N VAL A 113 5.10 10.42 11.51
CA VAL A 113 3.65 10.70 11.32
C VAL A 113 3.41 12.19 11.11
N ILE A 114 4.07 13.07 11.88
CA ILE A 114 3.97 14.52 11.68
C ILE A 114 4.47 14.91 10.28
N LEU A 115 5.61 14.36 9.86
CA LEU A 115 6.15 14.58 8.51
C LEU A 115 5.18 14.08 7.44
N ASP A 116 4.60 12.90 7.63
CA ASP A 116 3.63 12.31 6.70
C ASP A 116 2.40 13.22 6.54
N VAL A 117 1.79 13.64 7.65
CA VAL A 117 0.65 14.57 7.65
C VAL A 117 1.03 15.89 6.98
N TYR A 118 2.23 16.42 7.25
CA TYR A 118 2.73 17.63 6.57
C TYR A 118 2.83 17.42 5.06
N THR A 119 3.44 16.32 4.61
CA THR A 119 3.57 16.03 3.17
C THR A 119 2.23 15.77 2.49
N PHE A 120 1.28 15.16 3.18
CA PHE A 120 -0.06 14.90 2.69
C PHE A 120 -0.81 16.20 2.32
N TYR A 121 -0.70 17.24 3.14
CA TYR A 121 -1.38 18.52 2.89
C TYR A 121 -0.60 19.47 1.96
N ASN A 122 0.72 19.36 1.87
CA ASN A 122 1.56 20.37 1.21
C ASN A 122 2.26 19.89 -0.07
N HIS A 123 2.35 18.59 -0.30
CA HIS A 123 3.14 18.03 -1.40
C HIS A 123 2.33 17.04 -2.25
N SER A 124 2.94 16.56 -3.34
CA SER A 124 2.32 15.58 -4.23
C SER A 124 2.24 14.19 -3.59
N PHE A 125 1.42 13.32 -4.19
CA PHE A 125 1.19 11.95 -3.73
C PHE A 125 2.46 11.16 -3.38
N VAL A 126 3.48 11.28 -4.21
CA VAL A 126 4.75 10.55 -4.07
C VAL A 126 5.38 10.78 -2.68
N TYR A 127 5.26 11.98 -2.13
CA TYR A 127 5.86 12.31 -0.84
C TYR A 127 5.17 11.59 0.30
N TYR A 128 3.83 11.66 0.38
CA TYR A 128 3.12 10.98 1.47
C TYR A 128 3.11 9.45 1.30
N LEU A 129 3.15 8.93 0.07
CA LEU A 129 3.40 7.51 -0.18
C LEU A 129 4.76 7.07 0.39
N THR A 130 5.80 7.90 0.21
CA THR A 130 7.15 7.62 0.69
C THR A 130 7.20 7.65 2.23
N THR A 131 6.53 8.60 2.88
CA THR A 131 6.49 8.69 4.34
C THR A 131 5.65 7.56 4.96
N GLN A 132 4.51 7.19 4.38
CA GLN A 132 3.75 6.00 4.80
C GLN A 132 4.58 4.71 4.67
N SER A 133 5.35 4.59 3.58
CA SER A 133 6.28 3.48 3.38
C SER A 133 7.40 3.49 4.42
N ALA A 134 7.93 4.67 4.78
CA ALA A 134 8.92 4.81 5.82
C ALA A 134 8.39 4.41 7.21
N ILE A 135 7.16 4.78 7.55
CA ILE A 135 6.46 4.35 8.77
C ILE A 135 6.38 2.82 8.81
N PHE A 136 5.91 2.20 7.72
CA PHE A 136 5.79 0.74 7.62
C PHE A 136 7.15 0.02 7.75
N ILE A 137 8.16 0.45 6.99
CA ILE A 137 9.50 -0.13 7.00
C ILE A 137 10.14 0.04 8.38
N SER A 138 9.94 1.18 9.03
CA SER A 138 10.45 1.42 10.38
C SER A 138 9.89 0.43 11.40
N LEU A 139 8.59 0.13 11.33
CA LEU A 139 7.97 -0.91 12.16
C LEU A 139 8.60 -2.28 11.90
N LEU A 140 8.77 -2.66 10.63
CA LEU A 140 9.40 -3.93 10.26
C LEU A 140 10.83 -4.05 10.80
N LEU A 141 11.64 -3.01 10.63
CA LEU A 141 13.03 -3.00 11.05
C LEU A 141 13.18 -3.00 12.58
N TYR A 142 12.31 -2.30 13.30
CA TYR A 142 12.32 -2.29 14.76
C TYR A 142 12.11 -3.69 15.35
N TYR A 143 11.15 -4.44 14.81
CA TYR A 143 10.84 -5.80 15.28
C TYR A 143 11.69 -6.89 14.61
N PHE A 144 12.49 -6.56 13.60
CA PHE A 144 13.21 -7.51 12.73
C PHE A 144 13.95 -8.61 13.50
N SER A 145 14.77 -8.23 14.48
CA SER A 145 15.61 -9.18 15.23
C SER A 145 14.82 -10.16 16.11
N ILE A 146 13.57 -9.83 16.44
CA ILE A 146 12.70 -10.61 17.33
C ILE A 146 11.70 -11.45 16.52
N LEU A 147 11.47 -11.09 15.25
CA LEU A 147 10.59 -11.85 14.36
C LEU A 147 11.19 -13.21 13.98
N PRO A 148 10.37 -14.22 13.65
CA PRO A 148 10.87 -15.52 13.20
C PRO A 148 11.74 -15.42 11.94
N LYS A 149 12.72 -16.33 11.80
CA LYS A 149 13.67 -16.35 10.67
C LYS A 149 12.99 -16.34 9.29
N PHE A 150 11.84 -17.02 9.15
CA PHE A 150 11.12 -17.03 7.88
C PHE A 150 10.58 -15.64 7.50
N ILE A 151 10.14 -14.84 8.48
CA ILE A 151 9.72 -13.45 8.26
C ILE A 151 10.92 -12.57 7.98
N GLN A 152 12.00 -12.71 8.75
CA GLN A 152 13.25 -11.97 8.51
C GLN A 152 13.73 -12.14 7.07
N SER A 153 13.69 -13.36 6.53
CA SER A 153 14.05 -13.64 5.13
C SER A 153 13.15 -12.94 4.11
N SER A 154 11.89 -12.69 4.49
CA SER A 154 10.88 -12.02 3.65
C SER A 154 10.92 -10.49 3.77
N VAL A 155 11.44 -9.93 4.88
CA VAL A 155 11.54 -8.47 5.08
C VAL A 155 12.34 -7.81 3.96
N TYR A 156 13.45 -8.42 3.53
CA TYR A 156 14.22 -7.90 2.39
C TYR A 156 13.42 -7.86 1.10
N LYS A 157 12.59 -8.89 0.85
CA LYS A 157 11.70 -8.93 -0.31
C LYS A 157 10.61 -7.85 -0.22
N ILE A 158 10.04 -7.65 0.96
CA ILE A 158 9.05 -6.60 1.23
C ILE A 158 9.65 -5.22 0.94
N ILE A 159 10.82 -4.91 1.50
CA ILE A 159 11.50 -3.62 1.29
C ILE A 159 11.85 -3.42 -0.20
N PHE A 160 12.31 -4.47 -0.87
CA PHE A 160 12.60 -4.44 -2.30
C PHE A 160 11.35 -4.11 -3.13
N PHE A 161 10.24 -4.82 -2.90
CA PHE A 161 8.99 -4.55 -3.63
C PHE A 161 8.42 -3.17 -3.32
N VAL A 162 8.45 -2.71 -2.06
CA VAL A 162 8.05 -1.33 -1.69
C VAL A 162 8.89 -0.29 -2.45
N SER A 163 10.20 -0.52 -2.55
CA SER A 163 11.10 0.37 -3.28
C SER A 163 10.79 0.41 -4.78
N ILE A 164 10.44 -0.75 -5.38
CA ILE A 164 10.00 -0.81 -6.78
C ILE A 164 8.68 -0.06 -6.96
N VAL A 165 7.69 -0.26 -6.08
CA VAL A 165 6.40 0.44 -6.15
C VAL A 165 6.61 1.95 -6.13
N ILE A 166 7.42 2.47 -5.20
CA ILE A 166 7.75 3.90 -5.13
C ILE A 166 8.43 4.36 -6.43
N GLY A 167 9.42 3.60 -6.93
CA GLY A 167 10.13 3.92 -8.18
C GLY A 167 9.20 3.98 -9.39
N LEU A 168 8.25 3.05 -9.49
CA LEU A 168 7.25 3.03 -10.56
C LEU A 168 6.27 4.21 -10.44
N PHE A 169 5.83 4.56 -9.23
CA PHE A 169 4.99 5.75 -9.01
C PHE A 169 5.71 7.05 -9.35
N ILE A 170 7.00 7.17 -9.02
CA ILE A 170 7.85 8.29 -9.45
C ILE A 170 7.90 8.34 -10.97
N ASN A 171 8.17 7.20 -11.62
CA ASN A 171 8.20 7.12 -13.07
C ASN A 171 6.87 7.56 -13.70
N GLU A 172 5.73 7.06 -13.21
CA GLU A 172 4.43 7.51 -13.71
C GLU A 172 4.24 9.01 -13.51
N THR A 173 4.54 9.53 -12.32
CA THR A 173 4.36 10.95 -12.00
C THR A 173 5.10 11.88 -12.97
N TYR A 174 6.32 11.51 -13.38
CA TYR A 174 7.16 12.38 -14.21
C TYR A 174 7.14 12.03 -15.71
N ASN A 175 6.93 10.77 -16.08
CA ASN A 175 7.08 10.29 -17.46
C ASN A 175 5.77 9.87 -18.14
N CYS A 176 4.61 9.96 -17.46
CA CYS A 176 3.35 9.46 -18.01
C CYS A 176 3.03 9.99 -19.40
N ILE A 177 3.19 11.30 -19.62
CA ILE A 177 2.86 11.96 -20.88
C ILE A 177 3.69 11.35 -22.04
N ASN A 178 4.98 11.10 -21.80
CA ASN A 178 5.87 10.51 -22.80
C ASN A 178 5.56 9.02 -23.03
N MET A 179 5.23 8.27 -21.98
CA MET A 179 4.84 6.86 -22.11
C MET A 179 3.54 6.71 -22.92
N MET A 180 2.56 7.57 -22.60
CA MET A 180 1.26 7.61 -23.27
C MET A 180 1.32 8.22 -24.68
N SER A 181 2.38 8.93 -25.06
CA SER A 181 2.58 9.37 -26.44
C SER A 181 3.15 8.26 -27.32
N LEU A 182 4.02 7.40 -26.76
CA LEU A 182 4.59 6.24 -27.45
C LEU A 182 3.56 5.12 -27.65
N TYR A 183 2.83 4.74 -26.59
CA TYR A 183 1.78 3.72 -26.65
C TYR A 183 0.50 4.21 -25.98
N PRO A 184 -0.37 4.93 -26.72
CA PRO A 184 -1.51 5.66 -26.13
C PRO A 184 -2.61 4.81 -25.50
N HIS A 185 -2.62 3.50 -25.74
CA HIS A 185 -3.65 2.57 -25.24
C HIS A 185 -3.08 1.52 -24.29
N PHE A 186 -1.77 1.54 -24.04
CA PHE A 186 -1.16 0.59 -23.12
C PHE A 186 -1.43 1.02 -21.67
N PRO A 187 -1.94 0.12 -20.80
CA PRO A 187 -2.27 0.45 -19.42
C PRO A 187 -1.03 0.31 -18.54
N TYR A 188 -0.11 1.28 -18.57
CA TYR A 188 1.16 1.20 -17.84
C TYR A 188 1.00 1.02 -16.33
N HIS A 189 -0.13 1.44 -15.77
CA HIS A 189 -0.40 1.30 -14.33
C HIS A 189 -0.42 -0.17 -13.85
N ILE A 190 -0.66 -1.13 -14.76
CA ILE A 190 -0.62 -2.56 -14.42
C ILE A 190 0.74 -3.01 -13.86
N PHE A 191 1.84 -2.31 -14.17
CA PHE A 191 3.15 -2.67 -13.64
C PHE A 191 3.21 -2.43 -12.14
N ILE A 192 2.61 -1.33 -11.66
CA ILE A 192 2.48 -1.06 -10.23
C ILE A 192 1.63 -2.13 -9.58
N GLU A 193 0.47 -2.44 -10.16
CA GLU A 193 -0.45 -3.43 -9.59
C GLU A 193 0.11 -4.84 -9.59
N THR A 194 0.90 -5.20 -10.61
CA THR A 194 1.60 -6.49 -10.66
C THR A 194 2.60 -6.63 -9.52
N ILE A 195 3.39 -5.59 -9.25
CA ILE A 195 4.31 -5.57 -8.12
C ILE A 195 3.55 -5.55 -6.80
N GLY A 196 2.41 -4.84 -6.74
CA GLY A 196 1.47 -4.85 -5.63
C GLY A 196 1.00 -6.27 -5.28
N ILE A 197 0.56 -7.06 -6.26
CA ILE A 197 0.19 -8.48 -6.08
C ILE A 197 1.34 -9.26 -5.42
N MET A 198 2.56 -9.11 -5.92
CA MET A 198 3.73 -9.81 -5.36
C MET A 198 4.01 -9.38 -3.92
N LEU A 199 3.95 -8.08 -3.64
CA LEU A 199 4.13 -7.51 -2.30
C LEU A 199 3.09 -8.06 -1.32
N PHE A 200 1.80 -7.96 -1.66
CA PHE A 200 0.72 -8.44 -0.80
C PHE A 200 0.75 -9.96 -0.64
N TYR A 201 1.10 -10.72 -1.68
CA TYR A 201 1.31 -12.16 -1.54
C TYR A 201 2.42 -12.47 -0.52
N VAL A 202 3.56 -11.79 -0.59
CA VAL A 202 4.66 -11.99 0.38
C VAL A 202 4.23 -11.59 1.79
N ILE A 203 3.55 -10.46 1.95
CA ILE A 203 3.03 -10.02 3.25
C ILE A 203 2.06 -11.07 3.81
N CYS A 204 0.99 -11.40 3.08
CA CYS A 204 -0.05 -12.31 3.52
C CYS A 204 0.51 -13.69 3.83
N SER A 205 1.34 -14.27 2.94
CA SER A 205 1.93 -15.62 3.11
C SER A 205 2.91 -15.75 4.27
N ASN A 206 3.43 -14.65 4.79
CA ASN A 206 4.28 -14.65 5.98
C ASN A 206 3.46 -14.37 7.25
N PHE A 207 2.68 -13.29 7.25
CA PHE A 207 2.04 -12.81 8.48
C PHE A 207 0.77 -13.57 8.87
N TYR A 208 0.13 -14.33 7.96
CA TYR A 208 -1.01 -15.18 8.35
C TYR A 208 -0.64 -16.29 9.34
N LYS A 209 0.67 -16.63 9.43
CA LYS A 209 1.20 -17.68 10.31
C LYS A 209 1.50 -17.21 11.72
N LEU A 210 1.55 -15.90 11.95
CA LEU A 210 1.81 -15.32 13.26
C LEU A 210 0.57 -15.40 14.13
#